data_AF-A0A9Y2ESC2-F1
#
_entry.id   AF-A0A9Y2ESC2-F1
#
_cell.length_a   1.000
_cell.length_b   1.000
_cell.length_c   1.000
_cell.angle_alpha   90.00
_cell.angle_beta   90.00
_cell.angle_gamma   90.00
#
_symmetry.space_group_name_H-M   'P 1'
#
loop_
_entity.id
_entity.type
_entity.pdbx_description
1 polymer ?
#
loop_
_entity_poly.entity_id
_entity_poly.type
_entity_poly.pdbx_seq_one_letter_code
_entity_poly.pdbx_strand_id
1 'polypeptide(L)'
;MTDYALNDRGSLDVVTENFYDTEIMRVFGGLSAGRAQTWNGMAALVPEPDNPFDPRTVSVRVGENKVAHLSSQDAHRYWHPLSRVIASGYTPVVPLHLEAELLRQDGVAEVDARAVIDIAPPDLLFPLNTAPAQAAVLPQGSSIKVLDEQDFAEYLHSIVPASGEGRVILTLEVNKVRNSHGVTVDTVDVLYERKQVGRLSTQMSQQFIPIINHAFDHDLLTAVWGTIRGSSFEVSMTLQAARAPEVPAQWFTELPNDVPELLPEAEQYEVPAAYVAVESDHGRNSKKWRRGFTAAHPEATGAGSPASGARALAARWRGGESTRTGQDTAGALVAEHDAAGTAPAARNTAGSTVAGVARGLRPLVTALLALTVLLVVVGIVLLGVEPLATTLVMIVALATGFMAVYLHRTL
;
A
#
# COMPACT_ATOMS: atom_id res chain seq x y z
N MET A 1 19.04 -17.91 6.82
CA MET A 1 18.55 -17.36 5.54
C MET A 1 18.82 -15.86 5.61
N THR A 2 19.33 -15.24 4.54
CA THR A 2 19.65 -13.80 4.55
C THR A 2 18.39 -13.01 4.23
N ASP A 3 18.19 -11.87 4.89
CA ASP A 3 17.03 -11.03 4.64
C ASP A 3 17.13 -10.36 3.26
N TYR A 4 16.01 -10.34 2.54
CA TYR A 4 15.83 -9.56 1.31
C TYR A 4 14.80 -8.48 1.60
N ALA A 5 15.28 -7.25 1.78
CA ALA A 5 14.41 -6.10 1.98
C ALA A 5 13.62 -5.82 0.69
N LEU A 6 12.30 -5.98 0.76
CA LEU A 6 11.42 -5.60 -0.33
C LEU A 6 11.25 -4.07 -0.34
N ASN A 7 11.16 -3.52 -1.55
CA ASN A 7 11.07 -2.09 -1.81
C ASN A 7 9.82 -1.47 -1.13
N ASP A 8 9.94 -0.26 -0.60
CA ASP A 8 8.94 0.45 0.22
C ASP A 8 8.06 1.44 -0.58
N ARG A 9 8.06 1.35 -1.91
CA ARG A 9 7.29 2.23 -2.80
C ARG A 9 5.79 1.88 -2.87
N GLY A 10 5.16 1.76 -1.72
CA GLY A 10 3.74 1.46 -1.58
C GLY A 10 3.42 1.01 -0.17
N SER A 11 2.13 0.91 0.12
CA SER A 11 1.62 0.41 1.39
C SER A 11 0.50 -0.58 1.12
N LEU A 12 0.40 -1.62 1.94
CA LEU A 12 -0.62 -2.64 1.84
C LEU A 12 -1.21 -2.93 3.23
N ASP A 13 -2.53 -2.82 3.35
CA ASP A 13 -3.24 -3.27 4.55
C ASP A 13 -3.18 -4.81 4.62
N VAL A 14 -2.87 -5.34 5.79
CA VAL A 14 -2.84 -6.80 6.03
C VAL A 14 -3.94 -7.20 7.01
N VAL A 15 -4.41 -8.43 6.89
CA VAL A 15 -5.57 -8.92 7.66
C VAL A 15 -5.11 -9.41 9.03
N THR A 16 -5.47 -8.62 10.04
CA THR A 16 -5.38 -8.94 11.48
C THR A 16 -6.72 -9.51 11.94
N GLU A 17 -6.73 -10.80 12.29
CA GLU A 17 -7.89 -11.45 12.89
C GLU A 17 -7.68 -11.68 14.40
N ASN A 18 -8.78 -11.78 15.15
CA ASN A 18 -8.81 -11.93 16.61
C ASN A 18 -8.17 -13.25 17.10
N PHE A 19 -7.71 -14.08 16.18
CA PHE A 19 -7.02 -15.33 16.48
C PHE A 19 -5.50 -15.15 16.54
N TYR A 20 -4.98 -13.96 16.21
CA TYR A 20 -3.59 -13.54 16.42
C TYR A 20 -3.37 -12.78 17.74
N ASP A 21 -4.39 -12.64 18.60
CA ASP A 21 -4.34 -11.84 19.83
C ASP A 21 -3.12 -12.19 20.70
N THR A 22 -2.82 -13.48 20.86
CA THR A 22 -1.71 -13.94 21.72
C THR A 22 -0.37 -13.54 21.13
N GLU A 23 -0.21 -13.74 19.82
CA GLU A 23 0.98 -13.43 19.03
C GLU A 23 1.23 -11.91 18.99
N ILE A 24 0.17 -11.11 18.79
CA ILE A 24 0.23 -9.65 18.83
C ILE A 24 0.61 -9.17 20.23
N MET A 25 0.00 -9.70 21.30
CA MET A 25 0.38 -9.35 22.67
C MET A 25 1.85 -9.68 22.98
N ARG A 26 2.40 -10.78 22.43
CA ARG A 26 3.83 -11.12 22.56
C ARG A 26 4.73 -10.08 21.89
N VAL A 27 4.36 -9.56 20.72
CA VAL A 27 5.13 -8.51 20.02
C VAL A 27 5.22 -7.23 20.84
N PHE A 28 4.13 -6.82 21.50
CA PHE A 28 4.11 -5.63 22.35
C PHE A 28 4.70 -5.84 23.77
N GLY A 29 4.95 -7.08 24.18
CA GLY A 29 5.28 -7.40 25.58
C GLY A 29 4.11 -7.18 26.54
N GLY A 30 2.88 -7.22 26.02
CA GLY A 30 1.63 -6.94 26.73
C GLY A 30 0.98 -5.62 26.33
N LEU A 31 -0.35 -5.62 26.22
CA LEU A 31 -1.15 -4.44 25.86
C LEU A 31 -1.88 -3.87 27.08
N SER A 32 -2.06 -2.55 27.08
CA SER A 32 -2.85 -1.84 28.08
C SER A 32 -4.30 -1.69 27.62
N ALA A 33 -5.24 -1.88 28.55
CA ALA A 33 -6.66 -1.70 28.23
C ALA A 33 -6.99 -0.23 27.96
N GLY A 34 -7.77 0.05 26.91
CA GLY A 34 -8.24 1.41 26.62
C GLY A 34 -7.18 2.35 26.02
N ARG A 35 -6.04 1.81 25.57
CA ARG A 35 -4.93 2.60 25.00
C ARG A 35 -4.29 1.86 23.84
N ALA A 36 -4.50 2.36 22.63
CA ALA A 36 -3.76 1.95 21.46
C ALA A 36 -2.25 2.13 21.65
N GLN A 37 -1.50 1.12 21.21
CA GLN A 37 -0.05 1.11 21.17
C GLN A 37 0.40 0.84 19.73
N THR A 38 1.53 1.42 19.37
CA THR A 38 2.10 1.31 18.03
C THR A 38 3.45 0.61 18.10
N TRP A 39 3.67 -0.32 17.19
CA TRP A 39 4.94 -0.98 16.95
C TRP A 39 5.37 -0.74 15.50
N ASN A 40 6.65 -0.42 15.31
CA ASN A 40 7.27 -0.25 13.99
C ASN A 40 8.52 -1.11 13.94
N GLY A 41 8.68 -1.88 12.87
CA GLY A 41 9.87 -2.71 12.66
C GLY A 41 9.77 -3.51 11.36
N MET A 42 10.67 -4.46 11.17
CA MET A 42 10.65 -5.34 10.01
C MET A 42 9.81 -6.58 10.29
N ALA A 43 9.00 -7.00 9.32
CA ALA A 43 8.24 -8.24 9.33
C ALA A 43 8.61 -9.11 8.13
N ALA A 44 8.66 -10.42 8.35
CA ALA A 44 8.88 -11.40 7.28
C ALA A 44 7.54 -11.76 6.60
N LEU A 45 7.56 -11.85 5.28
CA LEU A 45 6.45 -12.40 4.49
C LEU A 45 6.72 -13.87 4.21
N VAL A 46 5.89 -14.76 4.75
CA VAL A 46 6.14 -16.20 4.70
C VAL A 46 4.97 -16.90 3.99
N PRO A 47 5.12 -17.29 2.72
CA PRO A 47 4.23 -18.20 2.00
C PRO A 47 4.08 -19.54 2.73
N GLU A 48 2.87 -20.05 2.80
CA GLU A 48 2.51 -21.29 3.50
C GLU A 48 1.84 -22.28 2.51
N PRO A 49 2.61 -22.96 1.64
CA PRO A 49 2.06 -23.87 0.63
C PRO A 49 1.34 -25.09 1.23
N ASP A 50 1.68 -25.43 2.46
CA ASP A 50 1.13 -26.51 3.27
C ASP A 50 -0.03 -26.06 4.18
N ASN A 51 -0.48 -24.82 4.05
CA ASN A 51 -1.61 -24.32 4.83
C ASN A 51 -2.89 -25.14 4.49
N PRO A 52 -3.61 -25.68 5.50
CA PRO A 52 -4.73 -26.60 5.26
C PRO A 52 -5.96 -25.98 4.57
N PHE A 53 -6.00 -24.65 4.43
CA PHE A 53 -7.19 -23.89 4.06
C PHE A 53 -7.03 -23.16 2.74
N ASP A 54 -5.90 -22.46 2.57
CA ASP A 54 -5.51 -21.87 1.30
C ASP A 54 -3.99 -22.04 1.10
N PRO A 55 -3.54 -22.87 0.14
CA PRO A 55 -2.12 -23.10 -0.12
C PRO A 55 -1.41 -21.87 -0.71
N ARG A 56 -2.12 -20.78 -1.00
CA ARG A 56 -1.51 -19.49 -1.39
C ARG A 56 -1.45 -18.47 -0.25
N THR A 57 -1.68 -18.89 0.98
CA THR A 57 -1.59 -18.01 2.15
C THR A 57 -0.18 -17.44 2.29
N VAL A 58 -0.08 -16.13 2.51
CA VAL A 58 1.17 -15.46 2.88
C VAL A 58 0.97 -14.85 4.25
N SER A 59 1.70 -15.36 5.24
CA SER A 59 1.67 -14.86 6.60
C SER A 59 2.64 -13.70 6.81
N VAL A 60 2.30 -12.80 7.72
CA VAL A 60 3.14 -11.67 8.15
C VAL A 60 3.64 -11.98 9.56
N ARG A 61 4.96 -12.04 9.74
CA ARG A 61 5.58 -12.49 10.99
C ARG A 61 6.55 -11.48 11.56
N VAL A 62 6.49 -11.29 12.88
CA VAL A 62 7.47 -10.52 13.66
C VAL A 62 8.24 -11.50 14.54
N GLY A 63 9.48 -11.79 14.15
CA GLY A 63 10.22 -12.94 14.69
C GLY A 63 9.46 -14.23 14.44
N GLU A 64 9.15 -14.98 15.49
CA GLU A 64 8.38 -16.23 15.40
C GLU A 64 6.85 -16.00 15.44
N ASN A 65 6.39 -14.78 15.74
CA ASN A 65 4.97 -14.50 15.97
C ASN A 65 4.26 -14.17 14.65
N LYS A 66 3.24 -14.96 14.29
CA LYS A 66 2.34 -14.68 13.17
C LYS A 66 1.29 -13.67 13.62
N VAL A 67 1.42 -12.43 13.14
CA VAL A 67 0.58 -11.30 13.58
C VAL A 67 -0.54 -10.96 12.60
N ALA A 68 -0.37 -11.32 11.33
CA ALA A 68 -1.35 -11.08 10.28
C ALA A 68 -1.11 -12.02 9.09
N HIS A 69 -1.93 -11.87 8.06
CA HIS A 69 -1.71 -12.46 6.74
C HIS A 69 -2.14 -11.48 5.64
N LEU A 70 -1.60 -11.66 4.43
CA LEU A 70 -2.10 -10.91 3.26
C LEU A 70 -3.56 -11.30 2.98
N SER A 71 -4.36 -10.37 2.47
CA SER A 71 -5.66 -10.71 1.88
C SER A 71 -5.45 -11.79 0.81
N SER A 72 -6.43 -12.66 0.58
CA SER A 72 -6.23 -13.73 -0.42
C SER A 72 -5.94 -13.17 -1.82
N GLN A 73 -6.57 -12.05 -2.21
CA GLN A 73 -6.27 -11.38 -3.48
C GLN A 73 -4.80 -10.95 -3.56
N ASP A 74 -4.30 -10.31 -2.51
CA ASP A 74 -2.91 -9.86 -2.48
C ASP A 74 -1.94 -11.02 -2.35
N ALA A 75 -2.27 -12.03 -1.55
CA ALA A 75 -1.48 -13.24 -1.40
C ALA A 75 -1.28 -13.92 -2.77
N HIS A 76 -2.33 -14.01 -3.60
CA HIS A 76 -2.21 -14.51 -4.98
C HIS A 76 -1.31 -13.61 -5.84
N ARG A 77 -1.44 -12.29 -5.71
CA ARG A 77 -0.68 -11.30 -6.49
C ARG A 77 0.81 -11.31 -6.14
N TYR A 78 1.15 -11.49 -4.87
CA TYR A 78 2.52 -11.50 -4.36
C TYR A 78 3.12 -12.91 -4.27
N TRP A 79 2.33 -13.97 -4.47
CA TRP A 79 2.80 -15.36 -4.32
C TRP A 79 4.05 -15.65 -5.13
N HIS A 80 4.00 -15.38 -6.43
CA HIS A 80 5.09 -15.70 -7.36
C HIS A 80 6.39 -14.94 -7.04
N PRO A 81 6.39 -13.60 -6.88
CA PRO A 81 7.62 -12.89 -6.56
C PRO A 81 8.19 -13.27 -5.18
N LEU A 82 7.34 -13.52 -4.17
CA LEU A 82 7.81 -13.98 -2.86
C LEU A 82 8.41 -15.39 -2.93
N SER A 83 7.79 -16.28 -3.70
CA SER A 83 8.30 -17.64 -3.94
C SER A 83 9.69 -17.61 -4.58
N ARG A 84 9.91 -16.70 -5.53
CA ARG A 84 11.23 -16.49 -6.16
C ARG A 84 12.30 -16.12 -5.14
N VAL A 85 12.00 -15.19 -4.23
CA VAL A 85 12.94 -14.74 -3.18
C VAL A 85 13.34 -15.91 -2.27
N ILE A 86 12.35 -16.69 -1.85
CA ILE A 86 12.55 -17.85 -0.97
C ILE A 86 13.35 -18.95 -1.65
N ALA A 87 12.99 -19.30 -2.89
CA ALA A 87 13.74 -20.29 -3.67
C ALA A 87 15.17 -19.83 -3.99
N SER A 88 15.41 -18.51 -4.03
CA SER A 88 16.75 -17.93 -4.15
C SER A 88 17.55 -17.94 -2.84
N GLY A 89 16.99 -18.45 -1.74
CA GLY A 89 17.69 -18.60 -0.46
C GLY A 89 17.57 -17.39 0.48
N TYR A 90 16.63 -16.48 0.23
CA TYR A 90 16.41 -15.29 1.06
C TYR A 90 15.07 -15.29 1.78
N THR A 91 14.97 -14.50 2.85
CA THR A 91 13.72 -14.22 3.55
C THR A 91 13.20 -12.84 3.15
N PRO A 92 12.04 -12.73 2.47
CA PRO A 92 11.49 -11.43 2.11
C PRO A 92 11.00 -10.70 3.36
N VAL A 93 11.53 -9.50 3.59
CA VAL A 93 11.18 -8.66 4.74
C VAL A 93 10.68 -7.28 4.28
N VAL A 94 9.72 -6.73 5.02
CA VAL A 94 9.06 -5.43 4.77
C VAL A 94 8.97 -4.64 6.07
N PRO A 95 9.02 -3.29 6.04
CA PRO A 95 8.58 -2.49 7.16
C PRO A 95 7.11 -2.78 7.48
N LEU A 96 6.80 -2.90 8.76
CA LEU A 96 5.45 -3.13 9.29
C LEU A 96 5.15 -2.06 10.33
N HIS A 97 4.00 -1.42 10.14
CA HIS A 97 3.33 -0.58 11.12
C HIS A 97 2.16 -1.36 11.73
N LEU A 98 2.25 -1.70 13.01
CA LEU A 98 1.23 -2.43 13.74
C LEU A 98 0.68 -1.55 14.87
N GLU A 99 -0.63 -1.32 14.87
CA GLU A 99 -1.36 -0.67 15.94
C GLU A 99 -2.27 -1.70 16.62
N ALA A 100 -2.27 -1.73 17.96
CA ALA A 100 -3.13 -2.63 18.71
C ALA A 100 -3.61 -2.01 20.03
N GLU A 101 -4.85 -2.32 20.39
CA GLU A 101 -5.48 -1.94 21.65
C GLU A 101 -6.12 -3.15 22.31
N LEU A 102 -5.99 -3.27 23.63
CA LEU A 102 -6.75 -4.26 24.39
C LEU A 102 -8.13 -3.71 24.73
N LEU A 103 -9.16 -4.28 24.12
CA LEU A 103 -10.54 -3.99 24.45
C LEU A 103 -11.03 -4.95 25.53
N ARG A 104 -11.77 -4.41 26.51
CA ARG A 104 -12.51 -5.22 27.49
C ARG A 104 -13.99 -4.99 27.28
N GLN A 105 -14.66 -5.96 26.69
CA GLN A 105 -16.10 -5.93 26.48
C GLN A 105 -16.74 -7.14 27.14
N ASP A 106 -17.77 -6.91 27.96
CA ASP A 106 -18.55 -7.96 28.63
C ASP A 106 -17.72 -9.02 29.40
N GLY A 107 -16.57 -8.61 29.95
CA GLY A 107 -15.67 -9.48 30.71
C GLY A 107 -14.71 -10.33 29.86
N VAL A 108 -14.76 -10.18 28.53
CA VAL A 108 -13.80 -10.78 27.60
C VAL A 108 -12.78 -9.73 27.19
N ALA A 109 -11.50 -10.10 27.23
CA ALA A 109 -10.41 -9.29 26.71
C ALA A 109 -10.13 -9.73 25.26
N GLU A 110 -10.14 -8.78 24.33
CA GLU A 110 -9.93 -8.99 22.91
C GLU A 110 -8.96 -7.92 22.39
N VAL A 111 -8.10 -8.29 21.44
CA VAL A 111 -7.18 -7.34 20.81
C VAL A 111 -7.83 -6.79 19.55
N ASP A 112 -8.03 -5.48 19.51
CA ASP A 112 -8.33 -4.77 18.27
C ASP A 112 -7.00 -4.33 17.65
N ALA A 113 -6.70 -4.77 16.44
CA ALA A 113 -5.42 -4.52 15.80
C ALA A 113 -5.58 -4.16 14.32
N ARG A 114 -4.72 -3.25 13.86
CA ARG A 114 -4.56 -2.87 12.46
C ARG A 114 -3.10 -2.94 12.08
N ALA A 115 -2.80 -3.52 10.92
CA ALA A 115 -1.44 -3.63 10.42
C ALA A 115 -1.34 -3.17 8.96
N VAL A 116 -0.27 -2.45 8.66
CA VAL A 116 0.08 -1.98 7.31
C VAL A 116 1.54 -2.32 7.05
N ILE A 117 1.83 -2.92 5.91
CA ILE A 117 3.21 -3.15 5.47
C ILE A 117 3.58 -2.18 4.36
N ASP A 118 4.83 -1.73 4.35
CA ASP A 118 5.38 -0.93 3.27
C ASP A 118 5.98 -1.87 2.22
N ILE A 119 5.32 -1.97 1.07
CA ILE A 119 5.69 -2.87 -0.01
C ILE A 119 5.31 -2.27 -1.36
N ALA A 120 6.23 -2.30 -2.31
CA ALA A 120 5.99 -1.92 -3.68
C ALA A 120 5.07 -2.94 -4.38
N PRO A 121 4.32 -2.51 -5.41
CA PRO A 121 3.60 -3.44 -6.27
C PRO A 121 4.51 -4.57 -6.81
N PRO A 122 3.97 -5.77 -7.08
CA PRO A 122 4.75 -6.93 -7.55
C PRO A 122 5.70 -6.62 -8.71
N ASP A 123 5.23 -5.83 -9.69
CA ASP A 123 5.98 -5.48 -10.90
C ASP A 123 7.19 -4.56 -10.61
N LEU A 124 7.29 -4.01 -9.39
CA LEU A 124 8.33 -3.09 -8.94
C LEU A 124 9.19 -3.65 -7.79
N LEU A 125 8.99 -4.92 -7.40
CA LEU A 125 9.77 -5.55 -6.34
C LEU A 125 11.22 -5.80 -6.75
N PHE A 126 11.45 -6.14 -8.02
CA PHE A 126 12.76 -6.52 -8.53
C PHE A 126 13.16 -5.64 -9.71
N PRO A 127 14.47 -5.42 -9.93
CA PRO A 127 14.92 -4.77 -11.14
C PRO A 127 14.69 -5.68 -12.37
N LEU A 128 14.40 -5.06 -13.51
CA LEU A 128 14.22 -5.74 -14.81
C LEU A 128 15.50 -6.38 -15.33
N ASN A 129 16.65 -5.88 -14.89
CA ASN A 129 17.97 -6.37 -15.23
C ASN A 129 18.77 -6.74 -13.97
N THR A 130 19.80 -7.57 -14.16
CA THR A 130 20.71 -7.95 -13.09
C THR A 130 21.81 -6.91 -12.93
N ALA A 131 22.18 -6.59 -11.70
CA ALA A 131 23.34 -5.74 -11.44
C ALA A 131 24.62 -6.41 -11.98
N PRO A 132 25.53 -5.67 -12.63
CA PRO A 132 26.81 -6.23 -13.03
C PRO A 132 27.57 -6.77 -11.82
N ALA A 133 28.19 -7.95 -11.95
CA ALA A 133 28.95 -8.55 -10.84
C ALA A 133 30.12 -7.67 -10.37
N GLN A 134 30.77 -6.97 -11.30
CA GLN A 134 31.87 -6.02 -11.03
C GLN A 134 31.32 -4.60 -10.89
N ALA A 135 30.44 -4.39 -9.92
CA ALA A 135 29.90 -3.07 -9.61
C ALA A 135 29.77 -2.84 -8.11
N ALA A 136 29.97 -1.60 -7.70
CA ALA A 136 29.60 -1.08 -6.39
C ALA A 136 28.25 -0.37 -6.51
N VAL A 137 27.26 -0.79 -5.74
CA VAL A 137 25.92 -0.20 -5.78
C VAL A 137 25.88 0.98 -4.82
N LEU A 138 25.54 2.16 -5.32
CA LEU A 138 25.39 3.33 -4.47
C LEU A 138 24.15 3.23 -3.58
N PRO A 139 24.23 3.71 -2.32
CA PRO A 139 23.06 3.84 -1.47
C PRO A 139 21.98 4.66 -2.17
N GLN A 140 20.72 4.28 -1.97
CA GLN A 140 19.60 5.04 -2.52
C GLN A 140 19.51 6.40 -1.84
N GLY A 141 19.25 7.44 -2.63
CA GLY A 141 19.07 8.81 -2.16
C GLY A 141 17.93 9.51 -2.90
N SER A 142 18.03 10.83 -3.01
CA SER A 142 17.05 11.62 -3.76
C SER A 142 16.90 11.14 -5.21
N SER A 143 15.69 11.20 -5.76
CA SER A 143 15.46 10.90 -7.18
C SER A 143 16.05 11.99 -8.07
N ILE A 144 16.80 11.57 -9.10
CA ILE A 144 17.51 12.41 -10.06
C ILE A 144 16.97 12.09 -11.45
N LYS A 145 16.51 13.12 -12.17
CA LYS A 145 16.04 12.97 -13.55
C LYS A 145 17.22 12.73 -14.49
N VAL A 146 17.09 11.74 -15.37
CA VAL A 146 18.03 11.52 -16.46
C VAL A 146 17.65 12.43 -17.63
N LEU A 147 18.64 13.00 -18.29
CA LEU A 147 18.51 13.93 -19.41
C LEU A 147 18.89 13.25 -20.71
N ASP A 148 18.53 13.90 -21.83
CA ASP A 148 18.79 13.44 -23.20
C ASP A 148 18.19 12.06 -23.52
N GLU A 149 17.17 11.64 -22.75
CA GLU A 149 16.46 10.35 -22.91
C GLU A 149 15.78 10.24 -24.27
N GLN A 150 15.35 11.38 -24.84
CA GLN A 150 14.71 11.45 -26.15
C GLN A 150 15.61 10.92 -27.28
N ASP A 151 16.93 11.04 -27.14
CA ASP A 151 17.89 10.54 -28.13
C ASP A 151 17.95 9.00 -28.12
N PHE A 152 17.42 8.38 -27.06
CA PHE A 152 17.41 6.93 -26.83
C PHE A 152 15.99 6.36 -26.72
N ALA A 153 14.97 7.13 -27.13
CA ALA A 153 13.56 6.79 -26.91
C ALA A 153 13.17 5.41 -27.46
N GLU A 154 13.61 5.05 -28.66
CA GLU A 154 13.32 3.75 -29.27
C GLU A 154 13.83 2.58 -28.40
N TYR A 155 15.07 2.69 -27.90
CA TYR A 155 15.64 1.66 -27.03
C TYR A 155 14.96 1.64 -25.66
N LEU A 156 14.70 2.82 -25.09
CA LEU A 156 14.02 2.95 -23.81
C LEU A 156 12.60 2.35 -23.87
N HIS A 157 11.84 2.56 -24.94
CA HIS A 157 10.54 1.93 -25.15
C HIS A 157 10.63 0.39 -25.21
N SER A 158 11.74 -0.19 -25.66
CA SER A 158 11.94 -1.65 -25.66
C SER A 158 12.20 -2.23 -24.27
N ILE A 159 12.57 -1.39 -23.29
CA ILE A 159 12.84 -1.78 -21.90
C ILE A 159 11.58 -1.64 -21.03
N VAL A 160 10.70 -0.69 -21.34
CA VAL A 160 9.50 -0.41 -20.55
C VAL A 160 8.61 -1.67 -20.47
N PRO A 161 8.27 -2.15 -19.27
CA PRO A 161 7.41 -3.31 -19.10
C PRO A 161 5.97 -2.98 -19.48
N ALA A 162 5.15 -4.01 -19.71
CA ALA A 162 3.73 -3.83 -20.06
C ALA A 162 2.91 -3.09 -18.98
N SER A 163 3.36 -3.11 -17.72
CA SER A 163 2.79 -2.33 -16.62
C SER A 163 2.98 -0.81 -16.79
N GLY A 164 3.89 -0.37 -17.66
CA GLY A 164 4.26 1.03 -17.88
C GLY A 164 5.31 1.59 -16.91
N GLU A 165 5.68 0.84 -15.87
CA GLU A 165 6.71 1.24 -14.90
C GLU A 165 7.54 0.03 -14.49
N GLY A 166 8.86 0.21 -14.40
CA GLY A 166 9.80 -0.82 -13.98
C GLY A 166 10.96 -0.27 -13.17
N ARG A 167 11.46 -1.10 -12.25
CA ARG A 167 12.73 -0.85 -11.55
C ARG A 167 13.89 -1.36 -12.39
N VAL A 168 15.02 -0.68 -12.36
CA VAL A 168 16.21 -1.08 -13.12
C VAL A 168 17.47 -0.84 -12.31
N ILE A 169 18.54 -1.55 -12.62
CA ILE A 169 19.90 -1.20 -12.19
C ILE A 169 20.59 -0.51 -13.35
N LEU A 170 21.08 0.71 -13.11
CA LEU A 170 21.81 1.50 -14.09
C LEU A 170 23.28 1.56 -13.68
N THR A 171 24.15 1.82 -14.64
CA THR A 171 25.56 2.11 -14.39
C THR A 171 25.90 3.53 -14.80
N LEU A 172 26.78 4.15 -14.04
CA LEU A 172 27.26 5.52 -14.27
C LEU A 172 28.70 5.49 -14.76
N GLU A 173 28.98 6.19 -15.85
CA GLU A 173 30.33 6.31 -16.40
C GLU A 173 30.65 7.78 -16.69
N VAL A 174 31.89 8.18 -16.42
CA VAL A 174 32.38 9.53 -16.73
C VAL A 174 32.75 9.60 -18.21
N ASN A 175 32.14 10.54 -18.93
CA ASN A 175 32.43 10.82 -20.32
C ASN A 175 32.74 12.30 -20.55
N LYS A 176 33.36 12.62 -21.67
CA LYS A 176 33.74 13.99 -22.07
C LYS A 176 32.89 14.45 -23.23
N VAL A 177 32.06 15.46 -22.99
CA VAL A 177 31.18 16.03 -24.02
C VAL A 177 31.65 17.41 -24.38
N ARG A 178 31.62 17.73 -25.67
CA ARG A 178 31.91 19.07 -26.15
C ARG A 178 30.64 19.90 -26.13
N ASN A 179 30.62 20.99 -25.37
CA ASN A 179 29.47 21.88 -25.34
C ASN A 179 29.33 22.66 -26.66
N SER A 180 28.20 23.36 -26.82
CA SER A 180 27.92 24.24 -27.98
C SER A 180 28.97 25.34 -28.19
N HIS A 181 29.70 25.71 -27.13
CA HIS A 181 30.78 26.68 -27.14
C HIS A 181 32.17 26.06 -27.43
N GLY A 182 32.23 24.77 -27.77
CA GLY A 182 33.46 24.08 -28.13
C GLY A 182 34.35 23.66 -26.96
N VAL A 183 33.93 23.88 -25.71
CA VAL A 183 34.64 23.48 -24.48
C VAL A 183 34.24 22.07 -24.09
N THR A 184 35.24 21.23 -23.78
CA THR A 184 35.03 19.87 -23.28
C THR A 184 34.71 19.91 -21.79
N VAL A 185 33.60 19.31 -21.39
CA VAL A 185 33.15 19.21 -19.99
C VAL A 185 32.95 17.74 -19.66
N ASP A 186 33.37 17.34 -18.46
CA ASP A 186 33.10 16.01 -17.94
C ASP A 186 31.62 15.91 -17.54
N THR A 187 30.96 14.88 -18.07
CA THR A 187 29.56 14.55 -17.81
C THR A 187 29.45 13.11 -17.40
N VAL A 188 28.41 12.77 -16.64
CA VAL A 188 28.12 11.37 -16.30
C VAL A 188 27.06 10.85 -17.26
N ASP A 189 27.44 9.88 -18.06
CA ASP A 189 26.49 9.13 -18.88
C ASP A 189 25.83 8.04 -18.03
N VAL A 190 24.55 7.77 -18.34
CA VAL A 190 23.74 6.75 -17.67
C VAL A 190 23.55 5.60 -18.64
N LEU A 191 23.87 4.39 -18.21
CA LEU A 191 23.86 3.20 -19.05
C LEU A 191 22.95 2.12 -18.46
N TYR A 192 22.12 1.52 -19.31
CA TYR A 192 21.35 0.31 -19.04
C TYR A 192 21.97 -0.84 -19.85
N GLU A 193 22.43 -1.89 -19.17
CA GLU A 193 23.11 -3.03 -19.79
C GLU A 193 24.24 -2.60 -20.75
N ARG A 194 25.11 -1.70 -20.30
CA ARG A 194 26.25 -1.14 -21.07
C ARG A 194 25.87 -0.29 -22.30
N LYS A 195 24.58 -0.02 -22.54
CA LYS A 195 24.13 0.91 -23.57
C LYS A 195 23.72 2.22 -22.94
N GLN A 196 24.20 3.33 -23.50
CA GLN A 196 23.81 4.66 -23.06
C GLN A 196 22.31 4.87 -23.27
N VAL A 197 21.67 5.41 -22.24
CA VAL A 197 20.22 5.70 -22.20
C VAL A 197 19.92 7.15 -21.79
N GLY A 198 20.97 7.93 -21.53
CA GLY A 198 20.88 9.34 -21.21
C GLY A 198 22.12 9.81 -20.47
N ARG A 199 21.98 10.94 -19.77
CA ARG A 199 23.03 11.51 -18.93
C ARG A 199 22.51 12.32 -17.75
N LEU A 200 23.39 12.60 -16.80
CA LEU A 200 23.12 13.55 -15.73
C LEU A 200 23.34 14.98 -16.19
N SER A 201 22.68 15.94 -15.53
CA SER A 201 22.99 17.36 -15.70
C SER A 201 24.45 17.64 -15.36
N THR A 202 25.04 18.72 -15.90
CA THR A 202 26.43 19.10 -15.60
C THR A 202 26.66 19.28 -14.09
N GLN A 203 25.70 19.90 -13.40
CA GLN A 203 25.79 20.11 -11.95
C GLN A 203 25.77 18.78 -11.18
N MET A 204 24.91 17.84 -11.56
CA MET A 204 24.87 16.52 -10.91
C MET A 204 26.12 15.71 -11.26
N SER A 205 26.58 15.78 -12.51
CA SER A 205 27.82 15.11 -12.94
C SER A 205 29.01 15.51 -12.07
N GLN A 206 29.20 16.81 -11.81
CA GLN A 206 30.27 17.29 -10.92
C GLN A 206 30.23 16.71 -9.51
N GLN A 207 29.03 16.42 -8.99
CA GLN A 207 28.86 15.84 -7.65
C GLN A 207 29.15 14.34 -7.63
N PHE A 208 28.85 13.61 -8.71
CA PHE A 208 29.01 12.16 -8.78
C PHE A 208 30.37 11.72 -9.31
N ILE A 209 31.06 12.52 -10.13
CA ILE A 209 32.37 12.16 -10.70
C ILE A 209 33.37 11.67 -9.64
N PRO A 210 33.56 12.32 -8.48
CA PRO A 210 34.51 11.83 -7.47
C PRO A 210 34.16 10.43 -6.94
N ILE A 211 32.86 10.16 -6.78
CA ILE A 211 32.34 8.87 -6.29
C ILE A 211 32.56 7.79 -7.36
N ILE A 212 32.25 8.12 -8.62
CA ILE A 212 32.40 7.20 -9.75
C ILE A 212 33.87 6.85 -9.97
N ASN A 213 34.75 7.85 -9.93
CA ASN A 213 36.19 7.62 -10.06
C ASN A 213 36.72 6.76 -8.92
N HIS A 214 36.26 6.95 -7.68
CA HIS A 214 36.70 6.12 -6.55
C HIS A 214 36.35 4.63 -6.75
N ALA A 215 35.15 4.31 -7.22
CA ALA A 215 34.79 2.93 -7.55
C ALA A 215 35.59 2.41 -8.76
N PHE A 216 35.76 3.23 -9.78
CA PHE A 216 36.52 2.89 -10.99
C PHE A 216 38.00 2.62 -10.70
N ASP A 217 38.62 3.37 -9.79
CA ASP A 217 40.01 3.17 -9.34
C ASP A 217 40.20 1.81 -8.62
N HIS A 218 39.10 1.16 -8.22
CA HIS A 218 39.07 -0.19 -7.66
C HIS A 218 38.57 -1.25 -8.67
N ASP A 219 38.61 -0.93 -9.97
CA ASP A 219 38.15 -1.79 -11.07
C ASP A 219 36.65 -2.16 -10.97
N LEU A 220 35.83 -1.30 -10.36
CA LEU A 220 34.38 -1.50 -10.20
C LEU A 220 33.58 -0.44 -10.95
N LEU A 221 32.47 -0.87 -11.56
CA LEU A 221 31.46 0.05 -12.09
C LEU A 221 30.66 0.67 -10.94
N THR A 222 30.15 1.89 -11.14
CA THR A 222 29.20 2.49 -10.19
C THR A 222 27.78 2.16 -10.62
N ALA A 223 27.08 1.33 -9.85
CA ALA A 223 25.69 0.96 -10.09
C ALA A 223 24.74 1.81 -9.23
N VAL A 224 23.55 2.09 -9.76
CA VAL A 224 22.49 2.85 -9.06
C VAL A 224 21.13 2.24 -9.33
N TRP A 225 20.22 2.40 -8.39
CA TRP A 225 18.81 2.07 -8.61
C TRP A 225 18.16 3.09 -9.53
N GLY A 226 17.37 2.60 -10.48
CA GLY A 226 16.62 3.41 -11.43
C GLY A 226 15.16 3.04 -11.49
N THR A 227 14.38 3.92 -12.11
CA THR A 227 12.97 3.70 -12.44
C THR A 227 12.73 4.21 -13.84
N ILE A 228 12.24 3.32 -14.70
CA ILE A 228 11.80 3.63 -16.05
C ILE A 228 10.28 3.69 -16.05
N ARG A 229 9.72 4.74 -16.65
CA ARG A 229 8.29 4.93 -16.84
C ARG A 229 8.01 5.24 -18.29
N GLY A 230 7.06 4.54 -18.87
CA GLY A 230 6.70 4.71 -20.27
C GLY A 230 5.22 4.58 -20.52
N SER A 231 4.76 5.35 -21.49
CA SER A 231 3.48 5.21 -22.16
C SER A 231 3.71 4.92 -23.63
N SER A 232 2.65 4.88 -24.44
CA SER A 232 2.78 4.76 -25.89
C SER A 232 3.47 5.95 -26.57
N PHE A 233 3.65 7.09 -25.87
CA PHE A 233 4.15 8.33 -26.49
C PHE A 233 5.36 8.95 -25.79
N GLU A 234 5.59 8.62 -24.52
CA GLU A 234 6.64 9.23 -23.70
C GLU A 234 7.33 8.16 -22.87
N VAL A 235 8.65 8.27 -22.76
CA VAL A 235 9.45 7.54 -21.78
C VAL A 235 10.26 8.52 -20.96
N SER A 236 10.31 8.25 -19.66
CA SER A 236 11.15 8.96 -18.71
C SER A 236 11.91 7.97 -17.83
N MET A 237 13.08 8.38 -17.39
CA MET A 237 13.92 7.62 -16.49
C MET A 237 14.41 8.50 -15.34
N THR A 238 14.48 7.88 -14.17
CA THR A 238 15.04 8.52 -12.97
C THR A 238 15.97 7.53 -12.29
N LEU A 239 16.96 8.05 -11.58
CA LEU A 239 17.83 7.25 -10.73
C LEU A 239 17.81 7.75 -9.29
N GLN A 240 18.10 6.86 -8.35
CA GLN A 240 18.20 7.16 -6.93
C GLN A 240 19.62 6.87 -6.49
N ALA A 241 20.30 7.93 -6.04
CA ALA A 241 21.65 7.83 -5.54
C ALA A 241 21.88 8.86 -4.44
N ALA A 242 22.48 8.41 -3.34
CA ALA A 242 22.98 9.26 -2.28
C ALA A 242 24.12 10.14 -2.83
N ARG A 243 24.09 11.42 -2.49
CA ARG A 243 25.18 12.35 -2.86
C ARG A 243 26.37 12.13 -1.94
N ALA A 244 27.55 12.62 -2.33
CA ALA A 244 28.79 12.43 -1.57
C ALA A 244 28.67 12.60 -0.03
N PRO A 245 28.00 13.63 0.53
CA PRO A 245 27.87 13.78 1.98
C PRO A 245 26.89 12.79 2.64
N GLU A 246 26.00 12.17 1.86
CA GLU A 246 24.99 11.21 2.30
C GLU A 246 25.49 9.76 2.21
N VAL A 247 26.58 9.51 1.46
CA VAL A 247 27.17 8.17 1.31
C VAL A 247 27.91 7.78 2.59
N PRO A 248 27.56 6.65 3.24
CA PRO A 248 28.26 6.19 4.44
C PRO A 248 29.74 5.90 4.18
N ALA A 249 30.62 6.21 5.14
CA ALA A 249 32.06 5.97 5.03
C ALA A 249 32.41 4.50 4.71
N GLN A 250 31.61 3.56 5.22
CA GLN A 250 31.76 2.13 4.96
C GLN A 250 31.67 1.78 3.47
N TRP A 251 30.81 2.48 2.71
CA TRP A 251 30.65 2.24 1.28
C TRP A 251 31.96 2.48 0.51
N PHE A 252 32.71 3.54 0.86
CA PHE A 252 33.99 3.83 0.21
C PHE A 252 35.09 2.82 0.52
N THR A 253 34.91 1.98 1.55
CA THR A 253 35.88 0.96 1.95
C THR A 253 35.51 -0.42 1.40
N GLU A 254 34.22 -0.77 1.48
CA GLU A 254 33.74 -2.11 1.11
C GLU A 254 33.25 -2.20 -0.33
N LEU A 255 32.84 -1.06 -0.92
CA LEU A 255 32.29 -0.95 -2.28
C LEU A 255 31.27 -2.08 -2.59
N PRO A 256 30.24 -2.27 -1.75
CA PRO A 256 29.41 -3.46 -1.78
C PRO A 256 28.52 -3.49 -3.04
N ASN A 257 28.22 -4.72 -3.49
CA ASN A 257 27.17 -4.99 -4.45
C ASN A 257 25.94 -5.55 -3.71
N ASP A 258 25.14 -4.66 -3.12
CA ASP A 258 24.02 -5.02 -2.25
C ASP A 258 22.76 -5.48 -3.02
N VAL A 259 22.83 -5.66 -4.33
CA VAL A 259 21.70 -6.18 -5.13
C VAL A 259 21.77 -7.71 -5.09
N PRO A 260 20.89 -8.40 -4.33
CA PRO A 260 21.00 -9.84 -4.20
C PRO A 260 20.63 -10.53 -5.51
N GLU A 261 21.42 -11.51 -5.91
CA GLU A 261 21.14 -12.30 -7.11
C GLU A 261 19.98 -13.25 -6.83
N LEU A 262 18.88 -13.06 -7.56
CA LEU A 262 17.70 -13.92 -7.52
C LEU A 262 17.77 -14.92 -8.66
N LEU A 263 17.16 -16.10 -8.48
CA LEU A 263 16.94 -17.06 -9.55
C LEU A 263 16.26 -16.39 -10.74
N PRO A 264 16.52 -16.83 -11.99
CA PRO A 264 15.78 -16.35 -13.16
C PRO A 264 14.27 -16.55 -13.02
N GLU A 265 13.50 -15.76 -13.78
CA GLU A 265 12.05 -15.91 -13.79
C GLU A 265 11.64 -17.29 -14.32
N ALA A 266 10.89 -18.04 -13.51
CA ALA A 266 10.34 -19.36 -13.84
C ALA A 266 8.84 -19.39 -13.54
N GLU A 267 8.09 -20.31 -14.16
CA GLU A 267 6.64 -20.44 -13.92
C GLU A 267 6.32 -20.86 -12.48
N GLN A 268 7.21 -21.64 -11.86
CA GLN A 268 7.03 -22.20 -10.53
C GLN A 268 8.35 -22.25 -9.79
N TYR A 269 8.27 -22.08 -8.47
CA TYR A 269 9.40 -22.22 -7.56
C TYR A 269 9.03 -23.21 -6.46
N GLU A 270 10.02 -23.95 -5.97
CA GLU A 270 9.86 -24.80 -4.80
C GLU A 270 9.87 -23.93 -3.54
N VAL A 271 8.76 -23.94 -2.80
CA VAL A 271 8.59 -23.20 -1.56
C VAL A 271 8.48 -24.20 -0.42
N PRO A 272 9.33 -24.11 0.62
CA PRO A 272 9.23 -24.99 1.77
C PRO A 272 7.90 -24.86 2.52
N ALA A 273 7.46 -25.97 3.12
CA ALA A 273 6.38 -25.98 4.09
C ALA A 273 6.71 -25.05 5.25
N ALA A 274 5.79 -24.16 5.61
CA ALA A 274 6.02 -23.11 6.61
C ALA A 274 4.78 -22.81 7.45
N TYR A 275 3.66 -23.49 7.24
CA TYR A 275 2.47 -23.31 8.05
C TYR A 275 2.75 -23.64 9.51
N VAL A 276 2.44 -22.68 10.38
CA VAL A 276 2.45 -22.86 11.83
C VAL A 276 1.07 -22.47 12.32
N ALA A 277 0.40 -23.41 12.99
CA ALA A 277 -0.90 -23.16 13.62
C ALA A 277 -0.73 -22.11 14.72
N VAL A 278 -1.66 -21.17 14.78
CA VAL A 278 -1.69 -20.14 15.84
C VAL A 278 -2.21 -20.72 17.16
N GLU A 279 -1.95 -20.07 18.28
CA GLU A 279 -2.35 -20.59 19.61
C GLU A 279 -3.87 -20.85 19.69
N SER A 280 -4.65 -19.99 19.03
CA SER A 280 -6.10 -20.09 18.90
C SER A 280 -6.58 -21.32 18.11
N ASP A 281 -5.80 -21.82 17.14
CA ASP A 281 -6.08 -23.05 16.39
C ASP A 281 -6.00 -24.29 17.28
N HIS A 282 -5.14 -24.26 18.30
CA HIS A 282 -4.93 -25.38 19.22
C HIS A 282 -6.10 -25.60 20.19
N GLY A 283 -6.98 -24.59 20.36
CA GLY A 283 -7.99 -24.57 21.44
C GLY A 283 -9.46 -24.63 21.04
N ARG A 284 -9.88 -24.20 19.83
CA ARG A 284 -11.32 -24.10 19.49
C ARG A 284 -11.67 -24.34 18.01
N ASN A 285 -12.30 -25.49 17.77
CA ASN A 285 -13.47 -25.71 16.90
C ASN A 285 -13.48 -24.95 15.56
N SER A 286 -13.00 -25.61 14.50
CA SER A 286 -12.97 -25.26 13.06
C SER A 286 -14.22 -24.60 12.45
N LYS A 287 -15.32 -24.47 13.19
CA LYS A 287 -16.57 -23.82 12.78
C LYS A 287 -16.56 -22.28 12.91
N LYS A 288 -15.73 -21.69 13.78
CA LYS A 288 -15.67 -20.22 13.92
C LYS A 288 -14.88 -19.58 12.77
N TRP A 289 -13.82 -20.25 12.31
CA TRP A 289 -13.04 -19.80 11.16
C TRP A 289 -13.81 -19.85 9.84
N ARG A 290 -14.67 -20.85 9.62
CA ARG A 290 -15.57 -20.82 8.45
C ARG A 290 -16.40 -19.55 8.35
N ARG A 291 -16.72 -18.88 9.48
CA ARG A 291 -17.53 -17.65 9.47
C ARG A 291 -16.71 -16.39 9.14
N GLY A 292 -15.45 -16.33 9.56
CA GLY A 292 -14.52 -15.25 9.18
C GLY A 292 -14.04 -15.38 7.73
N PHE A 293 -13.67 -16.59 7.31
CA PHE A 293 -13.26 -16.89 5.94
C PHE A 293 -14.38 -16.62 4.91
N THR A 294 -15.65 -16.93 5.24
CA THR A 294 -16.79 -16.63 4.36
C THR A 294 -17.14 -15.12 4.34
N ALA A 295 -16.80 -14.36 5.38
CA ALA A 295 -17.02 -12.92 5.41
C ALA A 295 -15.95 -12.16 4.59
N ALA A 296 -14.73 -12.70 4.52
CA ALA A 296 -13.65 -12.19 3.66
C ALA A 296 -13.77 -12.66 2.19
N HIS A 297 -14.46 -13.78 1.93
CA HIS A 297 -14.66 -14.38 0.60
C HIS A 297 -16.14 -14.70 0.29
N PRO A 298 -16.96 -13.72 -0.14
CA PRO A 298 -18.36 -13.97 -0.49
C PRO A 298 -18.55 -14.76 -1.80
N GLU A 299 -17.54 -14.84 -2.68
CA GLU A 299 -17.65 -15.55 -3.97
C GLU A 299 -17.41 -17.07 -3.88
N ALA A 300 -16.92 -17.60 -2.74
CA ALA A 300 -16.62 -19.02 -2.60
C ALA A 300 -17.85 -19.95 -2.49
N THR A 301 -19.07 -19.41 -2.41
CA THR A 301 -20.32 -20.21 -2.37
C THR A 301 -20.92 -20.55 -3.74
N GLY A 302 -20.15 -20.36 -4.81
CA GLY A 302 -20.63 -20.41 -6.19
C GLY A 302 -20.27 -21.62 -7.05
N ALA A 303 -19.84 -22.77 -6.51
CA ALA A 303 -19.67 -23.97 -7.34
C ALA A 303 -19.62 -25.27 -6.53
N GLY A 304 -20.64 -26.14 -6.69
CA GLY A 304 -20.50 -27.56 -6.40
C GLY A 304 -21.62 -28.20 -5.58
N SER A 305 -22.70 -28.59 -6.24
CA SER A 305 -23.46 -29.80 -5.89
C SER A 305 -23.58 -30.61 -7.19
N PRO A 306 -23.61 -31.98 -7.16
CA PRO A 306 -24.77 -32.65 -6.59
C PRO A 306 -24.57 -34.05 -5.95
N ALA A 307 -25.67 -34.48 -5.32
CA ALA A 307 -26.20 -35.85 -5.19
C ALA A 307 -25.78 -36.73 -4.00
N SER A 308 -26.68 -36.84 -3.02
CA SER A 308 -27.26 -38.14 -2.64
C SER A 308 -28.51 -37.97 -1.75
N GLY A 309 -29.63 -38.57 -2.18
CA GLY A 309 -30.58 -39.17 -1.25
C GLY A 309 -31.90 -38.44 -0.96
N ALA A 310 -32.70 -38.16 -2.00
CA ALA A 310 -34.14 -38.09 -1.80
C ALA A 310 -34.68 -39.49 -1.45
N ARG A 311 -35.22 -39.68 -0.24
CA ARG A 311 -36.34 -40.60 0.02
C ARG A 311 -36.94 -40.40 1.42
N ALA A 312 -38.26 -40.29 1.40
CA ALA A 312 -39.21 -40.57 2.47
C ALA A 312 -39.35 -39.53 3.59
N LEU A 313 -40.42 -38.72 3.52
CA LEU A 313 -41.63 -38.94 4.34
C LEU A 313 -42.66 -37.84 4.09
N ALA A 314 -43.42 -37.98 3.00
CA ALA A 314 -44.80 -37.53 2.95
C ALA A 314 -45.67 -38.77 3.16
N ALA A 315 -46.03 -39.05 4.42
CA ALA A 315 -47.06 -40.03 4.76
C ALA A 315 -48.17 -39.30 5.51
N ARG A 316 -49.37 -39.51 4.97
CA ARG A 316 -50.61 -38.80 5.17
C ARG A 316 -51.47 -39.58 6.18
N TRP A 317 -51.95 -38.88 7.21
CA TRP A 317 -53.26 -39.06 7.88
C TRP A 317 -53.55 -40.33 8.72
N ARG A 318 -53.74 -40.10 10.03
CA ARG A 318 -54.74 -40.72 10.95
C ARG A 318 -54.64 -39.93 12.28
N GLY A 319 -55.56 -39.05 12.70
CA GLY A 319 -56.95 -39.30 13.10
C GLY A 319 -57.02 -39.58 14.61
N GLY A 320 -57.59 -38.68 15.43
CA GLY A 320 -57.88 -38.91 16.86
C GLY A 320 -58.14 -37.63 17.67
N GLU A 321 -59.23 -37.60 18.43
CA GLU A 321 -60.04 -36.43 18.83
C GLU A 321 -59.94 -36.06 20.33
N SER A 322 -60.41 -34.85 20.68
CA SER A 322 -60.99 -34.40 21.98
C SER A 322 -60.01 -34.12 23.16
N THR A 323 -60.18 -33.14 24.07
CA THR A 323 -61.33 -32.37 24.56
C THR A 323 -60.88 -31.09 25.31
N ARG A 324 -61.75 -30.06 25.27
CA ARG A 324 -62.06 -28.90 26.18
C ARG A 324 -61.31 -28.81 27.54
N THR A 325 -61.00 -27.65 28.12
CA THR A 325 -61.80 -26.51 28.69
C THR A 325 -60.77 -25.54 29.33
N GLY A 326 -60.89 -24.23 29.54
CA GLY A 326 -61.95 -23.23 29.46
C GLY A 326 -61.55 -22.02 30.35
N GLN A 327 -61.99 -20.81 29.93
CA GLN A 327 -62.36 -19.61 30.73
C GLN A 327 -61.25 -18.78 31.42
N ASP A 328 -61.07 -17.50 31.06
CA ASP A 328 -61.90 -16.27 31.28
C ASP A 328 -61.73 -15.73 32.73
N THR A 329 -61.22 -14.53 33.00
CA THR A 329 -61.87 -13.19 32.95
C THR A 329 -60.88 -12.22 33.66
N ALA A 330 -60.56 -10.99 33.21
CA ALA A 330 -61.31 -9.73 33.05
C ALA A 330 -61.50 -8.87 34.34
N GLY A 331 -61.21 -7.56 34.23
CA GLY A 331 -61.51 -6.47 35.19
C GLY A 331 -60.26 -5.75 35.70
N ALA A 332 -59.80 -4.56 35.29
CA ALA A 332 -60.39 -3.30 34.83
C ALA A 332 -60.98 -2.39 35.95
N LEU A 333 -60.44 -1.15 35.99
CA LEU A 333 -60.99 0.13 36.52
C LEU A 333 -60.78 0.41 38.03
N VAL A 334 -60.49 1.61 38.57
CA VAL A 334 -60.45 3.01 38.06
C VAL A 334 -59.92 3.97 39.18
N ALA A 335 -59.21 5.05 38.77
CA ALA A 335 -59.16 6.45 39.30
C ALA A 335 -58.74 6.73 40.78
N GLU A 336 -58.26 7.91 41.22
CA GLU A 336 -58.08 9.27 40.67
C GLU A 336 -57.21 10.14 41.63
N HIS A 337 -56.74 11.29 41.11
CA HIS A 337 -56.51 12.60 41.76
C HIS A 337 -55.25 12.91 42.65
N ASP A 338 -54.43 13.79 42.06
CA ASP A 338 -54.00 15.13 42.52
C ASP A 338 -52.89 15.40 43.58
N ALA A 339 -51.79 15.95 43.03
CA ALA A 339 -51.32 17.33 43.18
C ALA A 339 -50.21 17.74 44.18
N ALA A 340 -49.31 18.57 43.62
CA ALA A 340 -48.41 19.59 44.19
C ALA A 340 -47.12 19.12 44.89
N GLY A 341 -45.93 19.63 44.56
CA GLY A 341 -45.55 20.67 43.60
C GLY A 341 -44.03 20.82 43.50
N THR A 342 -43.53 21.24 42.33
CA THR A 342 -42.15 21.74 42.18
C THR A 342 -42.09 22.66 40.96
N ALA A 343 -41.48 23.83 41.12
CA ALA A 343 -41.11 24.79 40.08
C ALA A 343 -39.79 25.48 40.50
N PRO A 344 -39.03 26.15 39.62
CA PRO A 344 -38.97 26.05 38.16
C PRO A 344 -37.54 25.94 37.54
N ALA A 345 -37.54 25.45 36.30
CA ALA A 345 -36.77 25.89 35.12
C ALA A 345 -35.29 26.35 35.23
N ALA A 346 -34.39 25.54 34.65
CA ALA A 346 -33.29 26.03 33.83
C ALA A 346 -32.97 25.05 32.68
N ARG A 347 -32.91 25.64 31.49
CA ARG A 347 -32.68 25.13 30.13
C ARG A 347 -31.57 24.08 30.01
N ASN A 348 -31.82 23.03 29.21
CA ASN A 348 -31.11 22.82 27.94
C ASN A 348 -31.71 21.67 27.12
N THR A 349 -32.24 22.05 25.97
CA THR A 349 -32.63 21.20 24.84
C THR A 349 -31.41 20.86 23.99
N ALA A 350 -31.28 19.61 23.54
CA ALA A 350 -31.01 19.29 22.13
C ALA A 350 -30.93 17.77 21.92
N GLY A 351 -32.04 17.19 21.50
CA GLY A 351 -32.08 15.97 20.70
C GLY A 351 -32.69 16.32 19.34
N SER A 352 -31.96 15.96 18.27
CA SER A 352 -32.37 15.95 16.86
C SER A 352 -32.56 17.31 16.14
N THR A 353 -31.75 17.55 15.09
CA THR A 353 -32.19 17.39 13.69
C THR A 353 -31.11 17.90 12.73
N VAL A 354 -30.83 17.08 11.72
CA VAL A 354 -29.83 17.19 10.64
C VAL A 354 -30.16 18.32 9.62
N ALA A 355 -30.90 19.36 10.02
CA ALA A 355 -31.39 20.39 9.10
C ALA A 355 -30.63 21.73 9.16
N GLY A 356 -29.66 21.90 10.08
CA GLY A 356 -28.98 23.18 10.31
C GLY A 356 -27.73 23.45 9.45
N VAL A 357 -27.06 22.41 8.95
CA VAL A 357 -25.73 22.57 8.32
C VAL A 357 -25.82 22.96 6.83
N ALA A 358 -26.91 22.59 6.14
CA ALA A 358 -27.06 22.90 4.72
C ALA A 358 -27.36 24.39 4.41
N ARG A 359 -27.69 25.21 5.41
CA ARG A 359 -28.07 26.63 5.19
C ARG A 359 -26.86 27.58 5.20
N GLY A 360 -25.68 27.13 5.64
CA GLY A 360 -24.47 27.95 5.74
C GLY A 360 -23.55 27.97 4.50
N LEU A 361 -23.70 27.02 3.57
CA LEU A 361 -22.75 26.84 2.46
C LEU A 361 -23.19 27.44 1.11
N ARG A 362 -24.47 27.80 0.95
CA ARG A 362 -24.97 28.51 -0.24
C ARG A 362 -24.27 29.86 -0.51
N PRO A 363 -24.00 30.73 0.47
CA PRO A 363 -23.27 31.98 0.20
C PRO A 363 -21.82 31.74 -0.26
N LEU A 364 -21.21 30.62 0.14
CA LEU A 364 -19.84 30.25 -0.23
C LEU A 364 -19.74 29.89 -1.72
N VAL A 365 -20.68 29.10 -2.22
CA VAL A 365 -20.75 28.71 -3.64
C VAL A 365 -20.99 29.93 -4.53
N THR A 366 -21.87 30.84 -4.12
CA THR A 366 -22.12 32.09 -4.86
C THR A 366 -20.91 33.03 -4.86
N ALA A 367 -20.16 33.10 -3.76
CA ALA A 367 -18.95 33.91 -3.67
C ALA A 367 -17.83 33.35 -4.57
N LEU A 368 -17.68 32.02 -4.61
CA LEU A 368 -16.71 31.35 -5.47
C LEU A 368 -17.04 31.56 -6.95
N LEU A 369 -18.30 31.43 -7.35
CA LEU A 369 -18.74 31.70 -8.74
C LEU A 369 -18.49 33.16 -9.15
N ALA A 370 -18.79 34.11 -8.27
CA ALA A 370 -18.52 35.53 -8.53
C ALA A 370 -17.00 35.81 -8.68
N LEU A 371 -16.17 35.20 -7.83
CA LEU A 371 -14.72 35.27 -7.93
C LEU A 371 -14.20 34.65 -9.24
N THR A 372 -14.82 33.55 -9.69
CA THR A 372 -14.46 32.89 -10.95
C THR A 372 -14.70 33.83 -12.13
N VAL A 373 -15.89 34.45 -12.18
CA VAL A 373 -16.25 35.40 -13.24
C VAL A 373 -15.32 36.62 -13.22
N LEU A 374 -14.98 37.13 -12.03
CA LEU A 374 -14.03 38.24 -11.89
C LEU A 374 -12.64 37.88 -12.44
N LEU A 375 -12.12 36.71 -12.10
CA LEU A 375 -10.81 36.25 -12.57
C LEU A 375 -10.80 36.04 -14.09
N VAL A 376 -11.88 35.52 -14.68
CA VAL A 376 -12.01 35.42 -16.14
C VAL A 376 -12.02 36.80 -16.80
N VAL A 377 -12.75 37.77 -16.25
CA VAL A 377 -12.76 39.14 -16.78
C VAL A 377 -11.38 39.79 -16.65
N VAL A 378 -10.68 39.62 -15.52
CA VAL A 378 -9.31 40.11 -15.32
C VAL A 378 -8.34 39.43 -16.30
N GLY A 379 -8.48 38.13 -16.53
CA GLY A 379 -7.70 37.39 -17.54
C GLY A 379 -7.93 37.94 -18.95
N ILE A 380 -9.18 38.26 -19.32
CA ILE A 380 -9.50 38.86 -20.62
C ILE A 380 -8.94 40.28 -20.76
N VAL A 381 -8.87 41.07 -19.69
CA VAL A 381 -8.28 42.41 -19.71
C VAL A 381 -6.75 42.36 -19.79
N LEU A 382 -6.12 41.35 -19.19
CA LEU A 382 -4.67 41.15 -19.23
C LEU A 382 -4.17 40.53 -20.56
N LEU A 383 -5.10 40.08 -21.40
CA LEU A 383 -4.92 39.52 -22.75
C LEU A 383 -4.43 40.61 -23.72
N GLY A 384 -3.17 41.02 -23.53
CA GLY A 384 -2.52 42.09 -24.30
C GLY A 384 -1.35 42.76 -23.59
N VAL A 385 -1.16 42.51 -22.29
CA VAL A 385 -0.07 43.13 -21.51
C VAL A 385 1.00 42.10 -21.16
N GLU A 386 0.62 40.96 -20.55
CA GLU A 386 1.56 39.91 -20.16
C GLU A 386 0.96 38.50 -20.32
N PRO A 387 1.51 37.65 -21.22
CA PRO A 387 0.96 36.33 -21.50
C PRO A 387 1.09 35.37 -20.31
N LEU A 388 2.15 35.47 -19.51
CA LEU A 388 2.34 34.62 -18.33
C LEU A 388 1.33 34.91 -17.22
N ALA A 389 1.06 36.19 -16.93
CA ALA A 389 0.08 36.60 -15.93
C ALA A 389 -1.34 36.17 -16.32
N THR A 390 -1.69 36.32 -17.60
CA THR A 390 -2.98 35.86 -18.16
C THR A 390 -3.16 34.36 -17.95
N THR A 391 -2.11 33.57 -18.26
CA THR A 391 -2.17 32.11 -18.15
C THR A 391 -2.38 31.68 -16.69
N LEU A 392 -1.68 32.32 -15.74
CA LEU A 392 -1.78 32.00 -14.32
C LEU A 392 -3.15 32.37 -13.75
N VAL A 393 -3.72 33.52 -14.14
CA VAL A 393 -5.07 33.95 -13.73
C VAL A 393 -6.14 32.99 -14.26
N MET A 394 -5.99 32.50 -15.50
CA MET A 394 -6.94 31.54 -16.09
C MET A 394 -6.90 30.17 -15.42
N ILE A 395 -5.72 29.70 -14.99
CA ILE A 395 -5.58 28.45 -14.23
C ILE A 395 -6.31 28.56 -12.88
N VAL A 396 -6.14 29.68 -12.17
CA VAL A 396 -6.81 29.92 -10.88
C VAL A 396 -8.33 30.04 -11.07
N ALA A 397 -8.78 30.67 -12.15
CA ALA A 397 -10.21 30.73 -12.51
C ALA A 397 -10.79 29.33 -12.77
N LEU A 398 -10.08 28.47 -13.49
CA LEU A 398 -10.54 27.10 -13.75
C LEU A 398 -10.62 26.27 -12.46
N ALA A 399 -9.63 26.37 -11.59
CA ALA A 399 -9.61 25.66 -10.32
C ALA A 399 -10.75 26.11 -9.38
N THR A 400 -11.00 27.43 -9.29
CA THR A 400 -12.11 27.97 -8.49
C THR A 400 -13.48 27.59 -9.08
N GLY A 401 -13.64 27.62 -10.40
CA GLY A 401 -14.87 27.16 -11.05
C GLY A 401 -15.17 25.68 -10.80
N PHE A 402 -14.15 24.82 -10.90
CA PHE A 402 -14.30 23.39 -10.64
C PHE A 402 -14.68 23.12 -9.17
N MET A 403 -14.05 23.84 -8.23
CA MET A 403 -14.37 23.71 -6.81
C MET A 403 -15.80 24.19 -6.49
N ALA A 404 -16.29 25.23 -7.16
CA ALA A 404 -17.67 25.69 -7.01
C ALA A 404 -18.69 24.66 -7.52
N VAL A 405 -18.41 24.05 -8.68
CA VAL A 405 -19.26 22.99 -9.27
C VAL A 405 -19.24 21.73 -8.41
N TYR A 406 -18.08 21.35 -7.89
CA TYR A 406 -17.94 20.22 -6.98
C TYR A 406 -18.77 20.43 -5.70
N LEU A 407 -18.62 21.60 -5.05
CA LEU A 407 -19.39 21.95 -3.85
C LEU A 407 -20.90 22.02 -4.11
N HIS A 408 -21.33 22.51 -5.28
CA HIS A 408 -22.76 22.49 -5.66
C HIS A 408 -23.28 21.06 -5.85
N ARG A 409 -22.46 20.13 -6.31
CA ARG A 409 -22.89 18.75 -6.58
C ARG A 409 -22.93 17.87 -5.33
N THR A 410 -22.14 18.22 -4.31
CA THR A 410 -22.03 17.49 -3.04
C THR A 410 -22.96 17.98 -1.92
N LEU A 411 -23.56 19.17 -2.08
CA LEU A 411 -24.51 19.79 -1.15
C LEU A 411 -25.93 19.81 -1.74
#